data_AF-A0A957AHY6-F1
#
_entry.id   AF-A0A957AHY6-F1
#
_cell.length_a   1.000
_cell.length_b   1.000
_cell.length_c   1.000
_cell.angle_alpha   90.00
_cell.angle_beta   90.00
_cell.angle_gamma   90.00
#
_symmetry.space_group_name_H-M   'P 1'
#
loop_
_entity.id
_entity.type
_entity.pdbx_description
1 polymer ?
#
loop_
_entity_poly.entity_id
_entity_poly.type
_entity_poly.pdbx_seq_one_letter_code
_entity_poly.pdbx_strand_id
1 'polypeptide(L)'
;EVLKSHFTTMLVLAPTQAEADQRADAVDTSKSTSAGARSNGRSFLAAASVDRAIAYYQGLRAAGAQYFVVQVDQDDRETMQLLANAVMPNIM
;
A
#
# COMPACT_ATOMS: atom_id res chain seq x y z
N GLU A 1 -11.19 5.96 -23.62
CA GLU A 1 -10.46 4.69 -23.43
C GLU A 1 -11.04 3.99 -22.21
N VAL A 2 -11.28 2.68 -22.25
CA VAL A 2 -11.81 1.93 -21.10
C VAL A 2 -10.67 1.14 -20.47
N LEU A 3 -10.41 1.35 -19.18
CA LEU A 3 -9.44 0.57 -18.42
C LEU A 3 -9.93 -0.88 -18.32
N LYS A 4 -9.32 -1.79 -19.09
CA LYS A 4 -9.74 -3.21 -19.16
C LYS A 4 -9.38 -4.01 -17.91
N SER A 5 -8.37 -3.56 -17.17
CA SER A 5 -7.91 -4.20 -15.93
C SER A 5 -7.17 -3.19 -15.06
N HIS A 6 -7.43 -3.24 -13.76
CA HIS A 6 -6.72 -2.49 -12.72
C HIS A 6 -6.08 -3.50 -11.77
N PHE A 7 -4.82 -3.28 -11.43
CA PHE A 7 -4.08 -4.10 -10.48
C PHE A 7 -3.59 -3.22 -9.34
N THR A 8 -3.87 -3.64 -8.11
CA THR A 8 -3.33 -3.08 -6.89
C THR A 8 -2.66 -4.17 -6.07
N THR A 9 -1.47 -3.87 -5.57
CA THR A 9 -0.86 -4.61 -4.46
C THR A 9 -1.49 -4.14 -3.15
N MET A 10 -1.54 -5.04 -2.16
CA MET A 10 -1.97 -4.66 -0.82
C MET A 10 -0.86 -3.85 -0.13
N LEU A 11 -1.21 -2.68 0.38
CA LEU A 11 -0.29 -1.76 1.04
C LEU A 11 -0.20 -2.07 2.53
N VAL A 12 1.02 -2.09 3.05
CA VAL A 12 1.34 -2.11 4.49
C VAL A 12 2.26 -0.93 4.76
N LEU A 13 1.84 -0.04 5.65
CA LEU A 13 2.64 1.11 6.08
C LEU A 13 3.02 1.00 7.53
N ALA A 14 4.24 1.42 7.85
CA ALA A 14 4.69 1.62 9.22
C ALA A 14 5.57 2.88 9.31
N PRO A 15 5.83 3.41 10.52
CA PRO A 15 6.77 4.51 10.71
C PRO A 15 8.15 4.26 10.11
N THR A 16 8.66 3.03 10.22
CA THR A 16 9.98 2.63 9.69
C THR A 16 9.88 1.51 8.67
N GLN A 17 10.89 1.37 7.80
CA GLN A 17 10.89 0.30 6.79
C GLN A 17 11.00 -1.08 7.43
N ALA A 18 11.81 -1.23 8.47
CA ALA A 18 11.96 -2.50 9.18
C ALA A 18 10.64 -2.98 9.79
N GLU A 19 9.87 -2.06 10.38
CA GLU A 19 8.55 -2.36 10.94
C GLU A 19 7.53 -2.70 9.85
N ALA A 20 7.57 -2.01 8.70
CA ALA A 20 6.71 -2.31 7.57
C ALA A 20 6.99 -3.72 7.02
N ASP A 21 8.28 -4.09 6.93
CA ASP A 21 8.68 -5.43 6.49
C ASP A 21 8.26 -6.51 7.48
N GLN A 22 8.47 -6.30 8.78
CA GLN A 22 8.00 -7.20 9.83
C GLN A 22 6.48 -7.39 9.80
N ARG A 23 5.72 -6.32 9.64
CA ARG A 23 4.26 -6.38 9.57
C ARG A 23 3.80 -7.11 8.32
N ALA A 24 4.43 -6.85 7.17
CA ALA A 24 4.11 -7.55 5.94
C ALA A 24 4.43 -9.05 6.00
N ASP A 25 5.49 -9.46 6.71
CA ASP A 25 5.81 -10.87 6.93
C ASP A 25 4.79 -11.58 7.83
N ALA A 26 4.08 -10.83 8.67
CA ALA A 26 3.02 -11.35 9.54
C ALA A 26 1.64 -11.47 8.86
N VAL A 27 1.47 -10.93 7.65
CA VAL A 27 0.20 -10.99 6.93
C VAL A 27 -0.07 -12.39 6.39
N ASP A 28 -1.16 -13.00 6.84
CA ASP A 28 -1.65 -14.27 6.32
C ASP A 28 -2.45 -14.06 5.02
N THR A 29 -1.73 -13.98 3.91
CA THR A 29 -2.33 -13.76 2.58
C THR A 29 -3.22 -14.90 2.11
N SER A 30 -3.17 -16.09 2.73
CA SER A 30 -4.04 -17.22 2.39
C SER A 30 -5.52 -16.92 2.62
N LYS A 31 -5.80 -15.99 3.55
CA LYS A 31 -7.14 -15.51 3.90
C LYS A 31 -7.64 -14.37 3.01
N SER A 32 -6.82 -13.86 2.10
CA SER A 32 -7.20 -12.74 1.24
C SER A 32 -8.29 -13.13 0.25
N THR A 33 -9.25 -12.23 0.03
CA THR A 33 -10.23 -12.35 -1.05
C THR A 33 -9.62 -12.16 -2.44
N SER A 34 -8.41 -11.59 -2.53
CA SER A 34 -7.64 -11.49 -3.78
C SER A 34 -7.00 -12.82 -4.14
N ALA A 35 -7.29 -13.32 -5.36
CA ALA A 35 -6.62 -14.51 -5.90
C ALA A 35 -5.11 -14.29 -6.05
N GLY A 36 -4.70 -13.08 -6.45
CA GLY A 36 -3.30 -12.71 -6.60
C GLY A 36 -2.55 -12.69 -5.26
N ALA A 37 -3.19 -12.23 -4.19
CA ALA A 37 -2.60 -12.26 -2.84
C ALA A 37 -2.40 -13.70 -2.36
N ARG A 38 -3.39 -14.57 -2.58
CA ARG A 38 -3.30 -15.99 -2.21
C ARG A 38 -2.20 -16.72 -2.96
N SER A 39 -1.99 -16.44 -4.26
CA SER A 39 -0.99 -17.15 -5.07
C SER A 39 0.43 -16.59 -4.92
N ASN A 40 0.59 -15.29 -4.66
CA ASN A 40 1.89 -14.64 -4.64
C ASN A 40 2.40 -14.33 -3.22
N GLY A 41 1.55 -14.47 -2.20
CA GLY A 41 1.95 -14.29 -0.81
C GLY A 41 2.55 -12.91 -0.54
N ARG A 42 3.66 -12.88 0.20
CA ARG A 42 4.40 -11.67 0.57
C ARG A 42 4.75 -10.77 -0.62
N SER A 43 4.97 -11.30 -1.82
CA SER A 43 5.32 -10.49 -2.99
C SER A 43 4.12 -9.72 -3.56
N PHE A 44 2.90 -10.02 -3.11
CA PHE A 44 1.71 -9.22 -3.40
C PHE A 44 1.60 -7.97 -2.52
N LEU A 45 2.43 -7.87 -1.47
CA LEU A 45 2.39 -6.78 -0.51
C LEU A 45 3.41 -5.70 -0.86
N ALA A 46 2.95 -4.46 -0.93
CA ALA A 46 3.80 -3.27 -0.95
C ALA A 46 4.01 -2.80 0.49
N ALA A 47 5.18 -3.11 1.06
CA ALA A 47 5.57 -2.69 2.40
C ALA A 47 6.49 -1.46 2.33
N ALA A 48 6.12 -0.37 3.00
CA ALA A 48 6.89 0.86 2.97
C ALA A 48 6.86 1.62 4.29
N SER A 49 7.95 2.33 4.59
CA SER A 49 7.89 3.40 5.59
C SER A 49 7.02 4.57 5.10
N VAL A 50 6.52 5.38 6.04
CA VAL A 50 5.80 6.63 5.74
C VAL A 50 6.58 7.51 4.76
N ASP A 51 7.86 7.78 5.05
CA ASP A 51 8.69 8.65 4.20
C ASP A 51 8.86 8.10 2.78
N ARG A 52 9.03 6.78 2.65
CA ARG A 52 9.17 6.12 1.36
C ARG A 52 7.87 6.16 0.57
N ALA A 53 6.73 6.01 1.24
CA ALA A 53 5.42 6.12 0.61
C ALA A 53 5.17 7.56 0.12
N ILE A 54 5.49 8.58 0.93
CA ILE A 54 5.37 9.99 0.54
C ILE A 54 6.21 10.26 -0.71
N ALA A 55 7.49 9.89 -0.69
CA ALA A 55 8.39 10.10 -1.83
C ALA A 55 7.87 9.41 -3.11
N TYR A 56 7.34 8.20 -2.99
CA TYR A 56 6.75 7.46 -4.10
C TYR A 56 5.55 8.19 -4.70
N TYR A 57 4.57 8.58 -3.88
CA TYR A 57 3.36 9.25 -4.36
C TYR A 57 3.62 10.66 -4.88
N GLN A 58 4.57 11.41 -4.27
CA GLN A 58 5.03 12.68 -4.82
C GLN A 58 5.66 12.51 -6.21
N GLY A 59 6.45 11.45 -6.41
CA GLY A 59 7.01 11.10 -7.72
C GLY A 59 5.92 10.82 -8.76
N LEU A 60 4.90 10.05 -8.40
CA LEU A 60 3.76 9.78 -9.28
C LEU A 60 2.96 11.06 -9.61
N ARG A 61 2.73 11.92 -8.61
CA ARG A 61 2.07 13.22 -8.82
C ARG A 61 2.88 14.11 -9.75
N ALA A 62 4.20 14.18 -9.56
CA ALA A 62 5.10 14.93 -10.45
C ALA A 62 5.06 14.41 -11.89
N ALA A 63 4.79 13.12 -12.08
CA ALA A 63 4.58 12.49 -13.38
C ALA A 63 3.16 12.69 -13.96
N GLY A 64 2.28 13.42 -13.26
CA GLY A 64 0.93 13.76 -13.74
C GLY A 64 -0.20 12.88 -13.22
N ALA A 65 0.05 11.99 -12.24
CA ALA A 65 -1.01 11.23 -11.60
C ALA A 65 -2.00 12.15 -10.87
N GLN A 66 -3.30 11.95 -11.08
CA GLN A 66 -4.37 12.78 -10.52
C GLN A 66 -5.13 12.10 -9.37
N TYR A 67 -5.02 10.78 -9.25
CA TYR A 67 -5.64 10.00 -8.19
C TYR A 67 -4.82 8.73 -7.92
N PHE A 68 -4.96 8.21 -6.71
CA PHE A 68 -4.33 6.98 -6.28
C PHE A 68 -5.40 6.01 -5.78
N VAL A 69 -5.25 4.74 -6.14
CA VAL A 69 -6.09 3.66 -5.61
C VAL A 69 -5.15 2.72 -4.87
N VAL A 70 -5.43 2.47 -3.60
CA VAL A 70 -4.65 1.58 -2.75
C VAL A 70 -5.57 0.50 -2.19
N GLN A 71 -5.07 -0.72 -2.12
CA GLN A 71 -5.72 -1.80 -1.39
C GLN A 71 -5.10 -1.87 0.00
N VAL A 72 -5.92 -1.85 1.04
CA VAL A 72 -5.49 -2.06 2.42
C VAL A 72 -6.25 -3.25 2.99
N ASP A 73 -5.65 -3.95 3.95
CA ASP A 73 -6.37 -4.95 4.72
C ASP A 73 -7.40 -4.25 5.63
N GLN A 74 -8.60 -4.83 5.76
CA GLN A 74 -9.68 -4.27 6.57
C GLN A 74 -9.33 -4.20 8.06
N ASP A 75 -8.48 -5.12 8.52
CA ASP A 75 -8.06 -5.21 9.92
C ASP A 75 -6.79 -4.38 10.19
N ASP A 76 -6.10 -3.90 9.13
CA ASP A 76 -4.90 -3.06 9.25
C ASP A 76 -5.26 -1.58 9.45
N ARG A 77 -5.78 -1.28 10.65
CA ARG A 77 -6.14 0.07 11.07
C ARG A 77 -4.95 1.02 11.13
N GLU A 78 -3.77 0.51 11.42
CA GLU A 78 -2.57 1.33 11.54
C GLU A 78 -2.14 1.86 10.16
N THR A 79 -2.12 1.00 9.13
CA THR A 79 -1.88 1.46 7.75
C THR A 79 -2.91 2.50 7.33
N MET A 80 -4.19 2.32 7.66
CA MET A 80 -5.23 3.30 7.36
C MET A 80 -5.00 4.65 8.07
N GLN A 81 -4.58 4.63 9.33
CA GLN A 81 -4.27 5.84 10.10
C GLN A 81 -3.03 6.56 9.55
N LEU A 82 -1.97 5.83 9.22
CA LEU A 82 -0.75 6.40 8.64
C LEU A 82 -1.01 6.99 7.26
N LEU A 83 -1.82 6.33 6.44
CA LEU A 83 -2.30 6.91 5.17
C LEU A 83 -2.98 8.24 5.42
N ALA A 84 -4.03 8.26 6.26
CA ALA A 84 -4.85 9.45 6.48
C ALA A 84 -4.07 10.61 7.12
N ASN A 85 -3.24 10.33 8.12
CA ASN A 85 -2.68 11.36 8.99
C ASN A 85 -1.22 11.73 8.66
N ALA A 86 -0.48 10.84 7.99
CA ALA A 86 0.93 11.06 7.70
C ALA A 86 1.22 11.14 6.21
N VAL A 87 0.66 10.24 5.38
CA VAL A 87 0.96 10.24 3.93
C VAL A 87 0.14 11.28 3.19
N MET A 88 -1.19 11.21 3.27
CA MET A 88 -2.10 12.07 2.50
C MET A 88 -1.81 13.58 2.65
N PRO A 89 -1.57 14.13 3.86
CA PRO A 89 -1.29 15.56 4.02
C PRO A 89 0.00 16.03 3.35
N ASN A 90 0.93 15.12 3.05
CA ASN A 90 2.23 15.44 2.45
C ASN A 90 2.28 15.21 0.94
N ILE A 91 1.19 14.73 0.32
CA ILE A 91 1.14 14.43 -1.12
C ILE A 91 0.05 15.20 -1.87
N MET A 92 -0.99 15.68 -1.18
CA MET A 92 -2.08 16.48 -1.77
C MET A 92 -1.66 17.90 -2.15
#